data_AF-A0A946UII7-F1
#
_entry.id   AF-A0A946UII7-F1
#
_cell.length_a   1.000
_cell.length_b   1.000
_cell.length_c   1.000
_cell.angle_alpha   90.00
_cell.angle_beta   90.00
_cell.angle_gamma   90.00
#
_symmetry.space_group_name_H-M   'P 1'
#
loop_
_entity.id
_entity.type
_entity.pdbx_description
1 polymer ?
#
loop_
_entity_poly.entity_id
_entity_poly.type
_entity_poly.pdbx_seq_one_letter_code
_entity_poly.pdbx_strand_id
1 'polypeptide(L)'
;QGSGSVSVLWSVCFALAVAWLMTLSMGDSSLAELMQVFMKGAGDLLPIAIILLLALALGDAASQLGTGIYVAQFVSGNIPPVLLAPLVFLVSAFIAFSVGSSWGTFAIMIPIAIPIAVTLGLPVPLLLAAAISGAIFGDHASPISDTTVLASMAAATDHIDHVRTQLPYALIAAAMASIGFLIVGMVG
;
A
#
# COMPACT_ATOMS: atom_id res chain seq x y z
N GLN A 1 -23.01 -8.09 10.44
CA GLN A 1 -21.70 -8.34 9.81
C GLN A 1 -21.80 -7.88 8.36
N GLY A 2 -21.41 -6.64 8.07
CA GLY A 2 -21.31 -6.16 6.68
C GLY A 2 -19.88 -6.36 6.22
N SER A 3 -19.66 -7.14 5.15
CA SER A 3 -18.33 -7.26 4.57
C SER A 3 -18.01 -5.94 3.86
N GLY A 4 -17.05 -5.17 4.39
CA GLY A 4 -16.67 -3.87 3.84
C GLY A 4 -16.26 -3.96 2.36
N SER A 5 -15.65 -5.06 1.94
CA SER A 5 -15.30 -5.30 0.53
C SER A 5 -16.52 -5.42 -0.39
N VAL A 6 -17.61 -6.02 0.10
CA VAL A 6 -18.87 -6.13 -0.66
C VAL A 6 -19.55 -4.77 -0.76
N SER A 7 -19.51 -3.96 0.30
CA SER A 7 -20.05 -2.60 0.28
C SER A 7 -19.30 -1.69 -0.71
N VAL A 8 -17.97 -1.78 -0.76
CA VAL A 8 -17.14 -1.03 -1.74
C VAL A 8 -17.42 -1.50 -3.16
N LEU A 9 -17.56 -2.81 -3.39
CA LEU A 9 -17.87 -3.33 -4.73
C LEU A 9 -19.21 -2.78 -5.24
N TRP A 10 -20.27 -2.87 -4.43
CA TRP A 10 -21.58 -2.37 -4.84
C TRP A 10 -21.62 -0.85 -5.01
N SER A 11 -20.90 -0.08 -4.18
CA SER A 11 -20.87 1.37 -4.33
C SER A 11 -20.17 1.81 -5.61
N VAL A 12 -19.07 1.16 -5.99
CA VAL A 12 -18.36 1.43 -7.25
C VAL A 12 -19.23 1.03 -8.45
N CYS A 13 -19.83 -0.16 -8.43
CA CYS A 13 -20.74 -0.59 -9.51
C CYS A 13 -21.92 0.36 -9.67
N PHE A 14 -22.52 0.80 -8.57
CA PHE A 14 -23.63 1.75 -8.59
C PHE A 14 -23.19 3.12 -9.12
N ALA A 15 -22.05 3.65 -8.66
CA ALA A 15 -21.50 4.91 -9.13
C ALA A 15 -21.19 4.88 -10.63
N LEU A 16 -20.60 3.79 -11.14
CA LEU A 16 -20.37 3.58 -12.56
C LEU A 16 -21.67 3.53 -13.37
N ALA A 17 -22.69 2.82 -12.87
CA ALA A 17 -23.99 2.74 -13.53
C ALA A 17 -24.67 4.12 -13.61
N VAL A 18 -24.65 4.88 -12.51
CA VAL A 18 -25.20 6.25 -12.47
C VAL A 18 -24.43 7.16 -13.43
N ALA A 19 -23.09 7.11 -13.42
CA ALA A 19 -22.26 7.89 -14.33
C ALA A 19 -22.60 7.59 -15.79
N TRP A 20 -22.72 6.31 -16.17
CA TRP A 20 -23.09 5.88 -17.52
C TRP A 20 -24.47 6.41 -17.93
N LEU A 21 -25.47 6.28 -17.05
CA LEU A 21 -26.82 6.78 -17.31
C LEU A 21 -26.84 8.30 -17.51
N MET A 22 -26.13 9.06 -16.67
CA MET A 22 -26.01 10.51 -16.80
C MET A 22 -25.35 10.90 -18.13
N THR A 23 -24.20 10.32 -18.46
CA THR A 23 -23.48 10.63 -19.72
C THR A 23 -24.27 10.24 -20.97
N LEU A 24 -25.02 9.13 -20.95
CA LEU A 24 -25.86 8.73 -22.07
C LEU A 24 -27.11 9.61 -22.19
N SER A 25 -27.73 10.00 -21.07
CA SER A 25 -28.93 10.86 -21.09
C SER A 25 -28.63 12.31 -21.49
N MET A 26 -27.41 12.80 -21.23
CA MET A 26 -26.94 14.11 -21.70
C MET A 26 -26.59 14.11 -23.20
N GLY A 27 -26.43 12.93 -23.82
CA GLY A 27 -26.03 12.79 -25.22
C GLY A 27 -24.55 13.08 -25.48
N ASP A 28 -23.75 13.20 -24.42
CA ASP A 28 -22.34 13.59 -24.47
C ASP A 28 -21.42 12.46 -24.97
N SER A 29 -21.88 11.20 -24.94
CA SER A 29 -21.07 10.04 -25.34
C SER A 29 -21.94 8.87 -25.79
N SER A 30 -21.37 8.01 -26.64
CA SER A 30 -21.99 6.75 -27.08
C SER A 30 -21.68 5.58 -26.12
N LEU A 31 -22.51 4.53 -26.14
CA LEU A 31 -22.26 3.31 -25.37
C LEU A 31 -20.90 2.67 -25.74
N ALA A 32 -20.50 2.77 -27.01
CA ALA A 32 -19.22 2.25 -27.48
C ALA A 32 -18.03 3.00 -26.86
N GLU A 33 -18.11 4.33 -26.76
CA GLU A 33 -17.08 5.15 -26.10
C GLU A 33 -16.99 4.84 -24.59
N LEU A 34 -18.12 4.72 -23.90
CA LEU A 34 -18.14 4.34 -22.48
C LEU A 34 -17.51 2.96 -22.25
N MET A 35 -17.82 1.98 -23.11
CA MET A 35 -17.18 0.66 -23.09
C MET A 35 -15.67 0.75 -23.33
N GLN A 36 -15.21 1.58 -24.26
CA GLN A 36 -13.78 1.77 -24.50
C GLN A 36 -13.08 2.39 -23.27
N VAL A 37 -13.68 3.40 -22.65
CA VAL A 37 -13.15 4.02 -21.42
C VAL A 37 -13.09 3.01 -20.29
N PHE A 38 -14.13 2.19 -20.12
CA PHE A 38 -14.13 1.11 -19.13
C PHE A 38 -13.02 0.09 -19.38
N MET A 39 -12.87 -0.38 -20.61
CA MET A 39 -11.82 -1.35 -20.97
C MET A 39 -10.42 -0.77 -20.82
N LYS A 40 -10.24 0.52 -21.13
CA LYS A 40 -8.98 1.23 -20.90
C LYS A 40 -8.64 1.28 -19.41
N GLY A 41 -9.58 1.69 -18.57
CA GLY A 41 -9.39 1.71 -17.12
C GLY A 41 -9.12 0.32 -16.52
N ALA A 42 -9.80 -0.72 -17.02
CA ALA A 42 -9.50 -2.10 -16.64
C ALA A 42 -8.08 -2.52 -17.06
N GLY A 43 -7.62 -2.08 -18.23
CA GLY A 43 -6.25 -2.28 -18.71
C GLY A 43 -5.20 -1.60 -17.84
N ASP A 44 -5.48 -0.39 -17.34
CA ASP A 44 -4.58 0.37 -16.47
C ASP A 44 -4.35 -0.33 -15.10
N LEU A 45 -5.25 -1.24 -14.70
CA LEU A 45 -5.12 -2.05 -13.48
C LEU A 45 -4.30 -3.34 -13.67
N LEU A 46 -4.00 -3.74 -14.92
CA LEU A 46 -3.23 -4.97 -15.19
C LEU A 46 -1.85 -5.00 -14.51
N PRO A 47 -1.04 -3.93 -14.52
CA PRO A 47 0.26 -3.93 -13.84
C PRO A 47 0.13 -4.24 -12.35
N ILE A 48 -0.86 -3.66 -11.67
CA ILE A 48 -1.13 -3.91 -10.24
C ILE A 48 -1.53 -5.37 -10.02
N ALA A 49 -2.42 -5.91 -10.87
CA ALA A 49 -2.83 -7.31 -10.78
C ALA A 49 -1.65 -8.28 -10.94
N ILE A 50 -0.72 -8.00 -11.87
CA ILE A 50 0.49 -8.80 -12.06
C ILE A 50 1.41 -8.72 -10.84
N ILE A 51 1.63 -7.52 -10.30
CA ILE A 51 2.43 -7.31 -9.08
C ILE A 51 1.86 -8.11 -7.91
N LEU A 52 0.55 -8.07 -7.69
CA LEU A 52 -0.11 -8.82 -6.62
C LEU A 52 -0.03 -10.34 -6.85
N LEU A 53 -0.18 -10.81 -8.08
CA LEU A 53 -0.02 -12.22 -8.41
C LEU A 53 1.42 -12.71 -8.12
N LEU A 54 2.43 -11.92 -8.50
CA LEU A 54 3.82 -12.22 -8.21
C LEU A 54 4.13 -12.15 -6.71
N ALA A 55 3.49 -11.22 -5.98
CA ALA A 55 3.61 -11.13 -4.53
C ALA A 55 3.12 -12.41 -3.83
N LEU A 56 1.97 -12.94 -4.26
CA LEU A 56 1.44 -14.20 -3.73
C LEU A 56 2.38 -15.37 -4.04
N ALA A 57 2.87 -15.45 -5.28
CA ALA A 57 3.86 -16.47 -5.66
C ALA A 57 5.15 -16.37 -4.84
N LEU A 58 5.64 -15.15 -4.57
CA LEU A 58 6.78 -14.91 -3.70
C LEU A 58 6.49 -15.34 -2.25
N GLY A 59 5.29 -15.08 -1.75
CA GLY A 59 4.84 -15.55 -0.42
C GLY A 59 4.84 -17.06 -0.30
N ASP A 60 4.35 -17.76 -1.31
CA ASP A 60 4.37 -19.23 -1.34
C ASP A 60 5.80 -19.77 -1.40
N ALA A 61 6.67 -19.16 -2.22
CA ALA A 61 8.08 -19.53 -2.29
C ALA A 61 8.82 -19.27 -0.95
N ALA A 62 8.59 -18.10 -0.33
CA ALA A 62 9.17 -17.74 0.97
C ALA A 62 8.70 -18.67 2.09
N SER A 63 7.44 -19.12 2.03
CA SER A 63 6.89 -20.12 2.94
C SER A 63 7.58 -21.47 2.77
N GLN A 64 7.73 -21.95 1.53
CA GLN A 64 8.40 -23.23 1.23
C GLN A 64 9.88 -23.23 1.63
N LEU A 65 10.58 -22.11 1.43
CA LEU A 65 11.98 -21.94 1.82
C LEU A 65 12.17 -21.72 3.33
N GLY A 66 11.07 -21.57 4.09
CA GLY A 66 11.13 -21.25 5.52
C GLY A 66 11.75 -19.87 5.80
N THR A 67 11.71 -18.95 4.84
CA THR A 67 12.32 -17.61 4.97
C THR A 67 11.72 -16.84 6.14
N GLY A 68 10.41 -16.95 6.35
CA GLY A 68 9.74 -16.36 7.51
C GLY A 68 10.31 -16.86 8.84
N ILE A 69 10.60 -18.16 8.93
CA ILE A 69 11.19 -18.79 10.11
C ILE A 69 12.63 -18.30 10.31
N TYR A 70 13.41 -18.26 9.23
CA TYR A 70 14.79 -17.76 9.28
C TYR A 70 14.86 -16.32 9.79
N VAL A 71 14.05 -15.42 9.23
CA VAL A 71 14.03 -14.02 9.66
C VAL A 71 13.49 -13.90 11.08
N ALA A 72 12.44 -14.64 11.43
CA ALA A 72 11.90 -14.66 12.79
C ALA A 72 12.95 -15.12 13.83
N GLN A 73 13.75 -16.15 13.53
CA GLN A 73 14.83 -16.62 14.40
C GLN A 73 15.97 -15.61 14.51
N PHE A 74 16.34 -14.98 13.40
CA PHE A 74 17.35 -13.92 13.41
C PHE A 74 16.91 -12.73 14.26
N VAL A 75 15.66 -12.32 14.13
CA VAL A 75 15.07 -11.22 14.88
C VAL A 75 14.89 -11.59 16.35
N SER A 76 14.37 -12.78 16.69
CA SER A 76 14.09 -13.15 18.08
C SER A 76 15.34 -13.20 18.96
N GLY A 77 16.51 -13.46 18.38
CA GLY A 77 17.79 -13.42 19.08
C GLY A 77 18.41 -12.02 19.24
N ASN A 78 17.97 -11.03 18.44
CA ASN A 78 18.67 -9.73 18.32
C ASN A 78 17.77 -8.51 18.57
N ILE A 79 16.45 -8.65 18.45
CA ILE A 79 15.50 -7.54 18.42
C ILE A 79 14.30 -7.85 19.35
N PRO A 80 14.01 -6.98 20.33
CA PRO A 80 12.80 -7.08 21.14
C PRO A 80 11.54 -7.09 20.26
N PRO A 81 10.55 -7.98 20.52
CA PRO A 81 9.33 -8.05 19.71
C PRO A 81 8.55 -6.73 19.59
N VAL A 82 8.61 -5.90 20.64
CA VAL A 82 8.00 -4.56 20.68
C VAL A 82 8.51 -3.64 19.55
N LEU A 83 9.75 -3.83 19.08
CA LEU A 83 10.35 -3.02 18.02
C LEU A 83 10.04 -3.53 16.62
N LEU A 84 9.44 -4.71 16.45
CA LEU A 84 9.20 -5.29 15.13
C LEU A 84 8.26 -4.44 14.28
N ALA A 85 7.11 -4.04 14.81
CA ALA A 85 6.15 -3.22 14.09
C ALA A 85 6.74 -1.87 13.63
N PRO A 86 7.37 -1.05 14.49
CA PRO A 86 7.98 0.20 14.02
C PRO A 86 9.15 -0.03 13.06
N LEU A 87 9.95 -1.09 13.22
CA LEU A 87 11.01 -1.41 12.25
C LEU A 87 10.45 -1.81 10.89
N VAL A 88 9.41 -2.63 10.85
CA VAL A 88 8.75 -3.04 9.60
C VAL A 88 8.13 -1.83 8.90
N PHE A 89 7.54 -0.90 9.66
CA PHE A 89 7.07 0.38 9.14
C PHE A 89 8.21 1.18 8.50
N LEU A 90 9.33 1.38 9.21
CA LEU A 90 10.47 2.18 8.72
C LEU A 90 11.17 1.55 7.51
N VAL A 91 11.34 0.23 7.50
CA VAL A 91 11.93 -0.49 6.35
C VAL A 91 11.01 -0.39 5.15
N SER A 92 9.70 -0.61 5.33
CA SER A 92 8.71 -0.47 4.26
C SER A 92 8.69 0.97 3.71
N ALA A 93 8.72 1.96 4.60
CA ALA A 93 8.83 3.37 4.24
C ALA A 93 10.08 3.67 3.41
N PHE A 94 11.23 3.17 3.82
CA PHE A 94 12.47 3.39 3.10
C PHE A 94 12.47 2.75 1.71
N ILE A 95 11.97 1.52 1.59
CA ILE A 95 11.83 0.83 0.29
C ILE A 95 10.90 1.62 -0.62
N ALA A 96 9.69 1.96 -0.14
CA ALA A 96 8.72 2.69 -0.95
C ALA A 96 9.19 4.09 -1.34
N PHE A 97 9.89 4.80 -0.44
CA PHE A 97 10.49 6.09 -0.76
C PHE A 97 11.53 5.98 -1.87
N SER A 98 12.33 4.91 -1.85
CA SER A 98 13.39 4.68 -2.83
C SER A 98 12.88 4.16 -4.17
N VAL A 99 11.81 3.37 -4.17
CA VAL A 99 11.20 2.77 -5.37
C VAL A 99 10.15 3.70 -6.00
N GLY A 100 9.49 4.55 -5.20
CA GLY A 100 8.39 5.40 -5.65
C GLY A 100 7.09 4.65 -5.90
N SER A 101 6.85 3.52 -5.21
CA SER A 101 5.64 2.71 -5.40
C SER A 101 5.19 2.01 -4.12
N SER A 102 3.95 2.25 -3.72
CA SER A 102 3.27 1.54 -2.62
C SER A 102 2.97 0.08 -2.98
N TRP A 103 2.39 -0.18 -4.15
CA TRP A 103 2.05 -1.55 -4.60
C TRP A 103 3.27 -2.47 -4.76
N GLY A 104 4.37 -1.95 -5.32
CA GLY A 104 5.63 -2.70 -5.41
C GLY A 104 6.17 -3.06 -4.02
N THR A 105 6.06 -2.13 -3.07
CA THR A 105 6.52 -2.36 -1.70
C THR A 105 5.60 -3.32 -0.93
N PHE A 106 4.28 -3.27 -1.14
CA PHE A 106 3.35 -4.26 -0.60
C PHE A 106 3.70 -5.68 -1.09
N ALA A 107 4.04 -5.81 -2.37
CA ALA A 107 4.41 -7.09 -2.96
C ALA A 107 5.67 -7.70 -2.32
N ILE A 108 6.58 -6.88 -1.82
CA ILE A 108 7.78 -7.32 -1.10
C ILE A 108 7.47 -7.57 0.37
N MET A 109 6.82 -6.62 1.03
CA MET A 109 6.72 -6.58 2.49
C MET A 109 5.64 -7.50 3.05
N ILE A 110 4.51 -7.70 2.36
CA ILE A 110 3.42 -8.56 2.85
C ILE A 110 3.87 -10.03 2.97
N PRO A 111 4.51 -10.62 1.94
CA PRO A 111 5.10 -11.97 2.02
C PRO A 111 6.14 -12.17 3.13
N ILE A 112 6.71 -11.09 3.66
CA ILE A 112 7.73 -11.14 4.72
C ILE A 112 7.07 -10.94 6.09
N ALA A 113 6.23 -9.91 6.22
CA ALA A 113 5.62 -9.50 7.47
C ALA A 113 4.63 -10.54 8.02
N ILE A 114 3.83 -11.17 7.15
CA ILE A 114 2.84 -12.18 7.57
C ILE A 114 3.52 -13.41 8.17
N PRO A 115 4.48 -14.08 7.51
CA PRO A 115 5.16 -15.25 8.09
C PRO A 115 5.92 -14.94 9.38
N ILE A 116 6.55 -13.77 9.49
CA ILE A 116 7.21 -13.34 10.73
C ILE A 116 6.19 -13.24 11.87
N ALA A 117 5.06 -12.58 11.63
CA ALA A 117 4.01 -12.42 12.63
C ALA A 117 3.47 -13.78 13.10
N VAL A 118 3.18 -14.68 12.16
CA VAL A 118 2.70 -16.04 12.47
C VAL A 118 3.74 -16.84 13.25
N THR A 119 5.01 -16.78 12.86
CA THR A 119 6.08 -17.56 13.50
C THR A 119 6.37 -17.09 14.92
N LEU A 120 6.34 -15.78 15.16
CA LEU A 120 6.61 -15.18 16.47
C LEU A 120 5.35 -15.09 17.36
N GLY A 121 4.19 -15.54 16.88
CA GLY A 121 2.93 -15.44 17.61
C GLY A 121 2.43 -14.00 17.80
N LEU A 122 2.86 -13.07 16.93
CA LEU A 122 2.44 -11.67 16.97
C LEU A 122 1.14 -11.48 16.19
N PRO A 123 0.33 -10.45 16.53
CA PRO A 123 -0.87 -10.12 15.78
C PRO A 123 -0.54 -9.83 14.30
N VAL A 124 -0.99 -10.68 13.38
CA VAL A 124 -0.83 -10.47 11.93
C VAL A 124 -1.33 -9.08 11.49
N PRO A 125 -2.48 -8.56 11.98
CA PRO A 125 -2.92 -7.21 11.62
C PRO A 125 -1.93 -6.11 12.00
N LEU A 126 -1.15 -6.27 13.07
CA LEU A 126 -0.18 -5.27 13.51
C LEU A 126 0.98 -5.13 12.51
N LEU A 127 1.60 -6.26 12.16
CA LEU A 127 2.74 -6.32 11.25
C LEU A 127 2.31 -5.99 9.81
N LEU A 128 1.11 -6.40 9.41
CA LEU A 128 0.52 -6.04 8.13
C LEU A 128 0.23 -4.54 8.05
N ALA A 129 -0.36 -3.96 9.10
CA ALA A 129 -0.61 -2.51 9.16
C ALA A 129 0.70 -1.73 9.09
N ALA A 130 1.74 -2.15 9.84
CA ALA A 130 3.06 -1.53 9.78
C ALA A 130 3.65 -1.54 8.37
N ALA A 131 3.62 -2.69 7.70
CA ALA A 131 4.12 -2.84 6.34
C ALA A 131 3.36 -1.94 5.35
N ILE A 132 2.03 -1.95 5.39
CA ILE A 132 1.19 -1.16 4.47
C ILE A 132 1.35 0.33 4.75
N SER A 133 1.27 0.77 6.00
CA SER A 133 1.42 2.18 6.37
C SER A 133 2.78 2.74 5.99
N GLY A 134 3.85 1.96 6.19
CA GLY A 134 5.20 2.36 5.78
C GLY A 134 5.29 2.56 4.27
N ALA A 135 4.78 1.59 3.50
CA ALA A 135 4.81 1.65 2.04
C ALA A 135 4.01 2.83 1.48
N ILE A 136 2.84 3.15 2.06
CA ILE A 136 2.05 4.32 1.66
C ILE A 136 2.80 5.62 1.98
N PHE A 137 3.36 5.73 3.19
CA PHE A 137 4.12 6.92 3.58
C PHE A 137 5.33 7.12 2.65
N GLY A 138 6.11 6.08 2.39
CA GLY A 138 7.30 6.17 1.55
C GLY A 138 6.96 6.59 0.13
N ASP A 139 5.93 5.99 -0.47
CA ASP A 139 5.41 6.34 -1.79
C ASP A 139 4.98 7.81 -1.85
N HIS A 140 4.17 8.26 -0.89
CA HIS A 140 3.69 9.64 -0.80
C HIS A 140 4.82 10.66 -0.64
N ALA A 141 5.86 10.34 0.14
CA ALA A 141 6.98 11.23 0.37
C ALA A 141 8.04 11.19 -0.76
N SER A 142 8.00 10.19 -1.64
CA SER A 142 9.02 9.96 -2.65
C SER A 142 9.00 11.04 -3.75
N PRO A 143 10.16 11.64 -4.11
CA PRO A 143 10.26 12.53 -5.26
C PRO A 143 10.07 11.83 -6.61
N ILE A 144 10.16 10.51 -6.67
CA ILE A 144 10.07 9.78 -7.94
C ILE A 144 8.75 9.02 -8.09
N SER A 145 7.84 9.14 -7.11
CA SER A 145 6.53 8.49 -7.16
C SER A 145 5.60 9.16 -8.16
N ASP A 146 4.87 8.34 -8.92
CA ASP A 146 3.80 8.79 -9.81
C ASP A 146 2.74 9.61 -9.05
N THR A 147 2.44 9.23 -7.81
CA THR A 147 1.47 9.94 -6.96
C THR A 147 1.95 11.35 -6.65
N THR A 148 3.23 11.50 -6.33
CA THR A 148 3.85 12.80 -6.04
C THR A 148 3.97 13.66 -7.30
N VAL A 149 4.33 13.06 -8.43
CA VAL A 149 4.38 13.75 -9.73
C VAL A 149 2.99 14.26 -10.11
N LEU A 150 1.97 13.40 -10.09
CA LEU A 150 0.59 13.78 -10.38
C LEU A 150 0.06 14.84 -9.41
N ALA A 151 0.36 14.74 -8.12
CA ALA A 151 -0.04 15.74 -7.12
C ALA A 151 0.59 17.11 -7.41
N SER A 152 1.88 17.17 -7.73
CA SER A 152 2.56 18.42 -8.08
C SER A 152 2.02 19.06 -9.37
N MET A 153 1.72 18.24 -10.38
CA MET A 153 1.09 18.69 -11.62
C MET A 153 -0.32 19.23 -11.39
N ALA A 154 -1.14 18.53 -10.61
CA ALA A 154 -2.50 18.95 -10.28
C ALA A 154 -2.52 20.25 -9.46
N ALA A 155 -1.50 20.46 -8.60
CA ALA A 155 -1.33 21.68 -7.84
C ALA A 155 -0.74 22.85 -8.65
N ALA A 156 -0.31 22.62 -9.89
CA ALA A 156 0.39 23.58 -10.74
C ALA A 156 1.63 24.20 -10.06
N THR A 157 2.34 23.41 -9.25
CA THR A 157 3.55 23.81 -8.53
C THR A 157 4.79 23.14 -9.11
N ASP A 158 5.96 23.73 -8.88
CA ASP A 158 7.22 23.03 -9.15
C ASP A 158 7.28 21.73 -8.35
N HIS A 159 7.74 20.66 -9.00
CA HIS A 159 7.73 19.32 -8.44
C HIS A 159 8.62 19.20 -7.19
N ILE A 160 9.80 19.82 -7.21
CA ILE A 160 10.74 19.75 -6.08
C ILE A 160 10.25 20.63 -4.92
N ASP A 161 9.62 21.76 -5.22
CA ASP A 161 9.01 22.60 -4.18
C ASP A 161 7.82 21.89 -3.51
N HIS A 162 7.00 21.18 -4.28
CA HIS A 162 5.93 20.33 -3.75
C HIS A 162 6.49 19.28 -2.78
N VAL A 163 7.52 18.53 -3.18
CA VAL A 163 8.17 17.52 -2.34
C VAL A 163 8.75 18.14 -1.06
N ARG A 164 9.50 19.24 -1.19
CA ARG A 164 10.16 19.90 -0.06
C ARG A 164 9.17 20.43 0.97
N THR A 165 8.03 20.94 0.52
CA THR A 165 7.02 21.50 1.41
C THR A 165 6.20 20.42 2.12
N GLN A 166 5.92 19.28 1.48
CA GLN A 166 5.18 18.19 2.11
C GLN A 166 6.03 17.34 3.07
N LEU A 167 7.33 17.16 2.78
CA LEU A 167 8.18 16.19 3.48
C LEU A 167 8.24 16.42 5.00
N PRO A 168 8.34 17.66 5.52
CA PRO A 168 8.30 17.91 6.96
C PRO A 168 7.01 17.41 7.63
N TYR A 169 5.84 17.64 7.00
CA TYR A 169 4.56 17.16 7.52
C TYR A 169 4.45 15.64 7.46
N ALA A 170 4.91 15.05 6.37
CA ALA A 170 4.95 13.60 6.20
C ALA A 170 5.85 12.96 7.27
N LEU A 171 7.02 13.53 7.57
CA LEU A 171 7.93 13.04 8.60
C LEU A 171 7.34 13.14 10.02
N ILE A 172 6.58 14.20 10.32
CA ILE A 172 5.84 14.31 11.59
C ILE A 172 4.83 13.16 11.70
N ALA A 173 4.06 12.91 10.64
CA ALA A 173 3.11 11.80 10.62
C ALA A 173 3.80 10.44 10.76
N ALA A 174 4.95 10.23 10.10
CA ALA A 174 5.74 9.01 10.21
C ALA A 174 6.31 8.79 11.63
N ALA A 175 6.74 9.87 12.29
CA ALA A 175 7.17 9.82 13.68
C ALA A 175 6.01 9.43 14.61
N MET A 176 4.85 10.05 14.44
CA MET A 176 3.64 9.70 15.20
C MET A 176 3.20 8.25 14.95
N ALA A 177 3.22 7.79 13.70
CA ALA A 177 2.89 6.42 13.34
C ALA A 177 3.87 5.42 13.97
N SER A 178 5.17 5.72 13.94
CA SER A 178 6.21 4.89 14.54
C SER A 178 6.02 4.76 16.06
N ILE A 179 5.70 5.86 16.74
CA ILE A 179 5.34 5.85 18.17
C ILE A 179 4.06 5.04 18.40
N GLY A 180 3.05 5.19 17.54
CA GLY A 180 1.81 4.41 17.59
C GLY A 180 2.07 2.91 17.48
N PHE A 181 2.85 2.47 16.50
CA PHE A 181 3.24 1.06 16.34
C PHE A 181 4.05 0.55 17.53
N LEU A 182 4.92 1.37 18.11
CA LEU A 182 5.65 1.02 19.32
C LEU A 182 4.70 0.80 20.51
N ILE A 183 3.76 1.73 20.75
CA ILE A 183 2.78 1.63 21.85
C ILE A 183 1.91 0.39 21.66
N VAL A 184 1.38 0.15 20.45
CA VAL A 184 0.56 -1.03 20.19
C VAL A 184 1.37 -2.31 20.37
N GLY A 185 2.63 -2.32 19.93
CA GLY A 185 3.55 -3.45 20.15
C GLY A 185 3.96 -3.68 21.61
N MET A 186 3.70 -2.73 22.53
CA MET A 186 3.86 -2.93 23.98
C MET A 186 2.63 -3.54 24.64
N VAL A 187 1.44 -3.31 24.07
CA VAL A 187 0.15 -3.67 24.67
C VAL A 187 -0.43 -4.97 24.09
N GLY A 188 -0.10 -5.29 22.83
CA GLY A 188 -0.46 -6.53 22.14
C GLY A 188 0.68 -7.53 22.08
#